data_AF-A0A0F9LMT7-F1
#
_entry.id   AF-A0A0F9LMT7-F1
#
_cell.length_a   1.000
_cell.length_b   1.000
_cell.length_c   1.000
_cell.angle_alpha   90.00
_cell.angle_beta   90.00
_cell.angle_gamma   90.00
#
_symmetry.space_group_name_H-M   'P 1'
#
loop_
_entity.id
_entity.type
_entity.pdbx_description
1 polymer ?
#
loop_
_entity_poly.entity_id
_entity_poly.type
_entity_poly.pdbx_seq_one_letter_code
_entity_poly.pdbx_strand_id
1 'polypeptide(L)'
;MTDGQPILKTSLLDLLYELRDRQMPLILGGGYGLYLKQVHLQDTLNSPTLIAGELWPAPRATEDLDILLRTEVVVDASRMSLIRAALDRLEYTAIEGAEYMQFVKQLGGGRIVKVDLLTGPLGPFADDPRVKVDDRR
;
A
#
# COMPACT_ATOMS: atom_id res chain seq x y z
N MET A 1 -4.63 12.33 -18.53
CA MET A 1 -4.11 11.13 -17.83
C MET A 1 -2.73 11.48 -17.32
N THR A 2 -2.47 11.38 -16.02
CA THR A 2 -1.13 11.61 -15.46
C THR A 2 -0.27 10.37 -15.69
N ASP A 3 0.95 10.54 -16.22
CA ASP A 3 1.84 9.46 -16.67
C ASP A 3 2.16 8.37 -15.62
N GLY A 4 1.91 8.60 -14.33
CA GLY A 4 2.16 7.65 -13.24
C GLY A 4 1.07 6.59 -12.99
N GLN A 5 -0.17 6.80 -13.44
CA GLN A 5 -1.29 5.88 -13.12
C GLN A 5 -1.14 4.45 -13.67
N PRO A 6 -0.65 4.24 -14.92
CA PRO A 6 -0.42 2.88 -15.43
C PRO A 6 0.66 2.14 -14.65
N ILE A 7 1.68 2.86 -14.17
CA ILE A 7 2.81 2.29 -13.45
C ILE A 7 2.36 1.75 -12.08
N LEU A 8 1.65 2.57 -11.28
CA LEU A 8 1.14 2.15 -9.98
C LEU A 8 0.19 0.96 -10.10
N LYS A 9 -0.62 0.93 -11.16
CA LYS A 9 -1.52 -0.19 -11.44
C LYS A 9 -0.74 -1.49 -11.65
N THR A 10 0.27 -1.47 -12.53
CA THR A 10 1.08 -2.65 -12.81
C THR A 10 1.84 -3.09 -11.56
N SER A 11 2.49 -2.17 -10.85
CA SER A 11 3.20 -2.48 -9.60
C SER A 11 2.30 -3.10 -8.54
N LEU A 12 1.05 -2.61 -8.40
CA LEU A 12 0.07 -3.20 -7.48
C LEU A 12 -0.33 -4.61 -7.92
N LEU A 13 -0.59 -4.82 -9.21
CA LEU A 13 -0.95 -6.13 -9.74
C LEU A 13 0.19 -7.15 -9.58
N ASP A 14 1.43 -6.73 -9.82
CA ASP A 14 2.63 -7.56 -9.62
C ASP A 14 2.77 -7.97 -8.15
N LEU A 15 2.58 -7.03 -7.21
CA LEU A 15 2.61 -7.32 -5.77
C LEU A 15 1.48 -8.28 -5.36
N LEU A 16 0.26 -8.06 -5.84
CA LEU A 16 -0.87 -8.94 -5.58
C LEU A 16 -0.62 -10.35 -6.14
N TYR A 17 -0.04 -10.43 -7.33
CA TYR A 17 0.33 -11.70 -7.95
C TYR A 17 1.37 -12.45 -7.10
N GLU A 18 2.43 -11.78 -6.66
CA GLU A 18 3.47 -12.39 -5.82
C GLU A 18 2.95 -12.87 -4.45
N LEU A 19 1.88 -12.28 -3.95
CA LEU A 19 1.25 -12.61 -2.67
C LEU A 19 0.00 -13.50 -2.77
N ARG A 20 -0.42 -13.89 -3.99
CA ARG A 20 -1.69 -14.58 -4.26
C ARG A 20 -1.90 -15.87 -3.44
N ASP A 21 -0.83 -16.63 -3.22
CA ASP A 21 -0.88 -17.93 -2.52
C ASP A 21 -0.72 -17.78 -0.99
N ARG A 22 -0.60 -16.56 -0.47
CA ARG A 22 -0.24 -16.28 0.94
C ARG A 22 -1.42 -15.90 1.82
N GLN A 23 -2.65 -15.91 1.29
CA GLN A 23 -3.88 -15.56 2.02
C GLN A 23 -3.77 -14.25 2.82
N MET A 24 -3.08 -13.26 2.25
CA MET A 24 -2.82 -11.99 2.90
C MET A 24 -3.59 -10.89 2.16
N PRO A 25 -4.80 -10.56 2.61
CA PRO A 25 -5.54 -9.46 2.02
C PRO A 25 -4.79 -8.16 2.30
N LEU A 26 -4.46 -7.44 1.22
CA LEU A 26 -3.85 -6.12 1.30
C LEU A 26 -4.95 -5.06 1.33
N ILE A 27 -4.77 -4.03 2.15
CA ILE A 27 -5.62 -2.85 2.15
C ILE A 27 -4.81 -1.73 1.51
N LEU A 28 -5.31 -1.18 0.39
CA LEU A 28 -4.67 -0.05 -0.28
C LEU A 28 -5.21 1.26 0.30
N GLY A 29 -4.31 2.11 0.78
CA GLY A 29 -4.60 3.44 1.30
C GLY A 29 -4.10 4.55 0.39
N GLY A 30 -3.92 5.73 0.99
CA GLY A 30 -3.28 6.87 0.34
C GLY A 30 -4.02 7.44 -0.85
N GLY A 31 -3.30 8.25 -1.64
CA GLY A 31 -3.86 8.93 -2.81
C GLY A 31 -4.30 7.95 -3.90
N TYR A 32 -3.54 6.88 -4.11
CA TYR A 32 -3.87 5.86 -5.12
C TYR A 32 -5.06 4.98 -4.72
N GLY A 33 -5.16 4.58 -3.45
CA GLY A 33 -6.34 3.86 -2.95
C GLY A 33 -7.61 4.69 -3.05
N LEU A 34 -7.53 5.98 -2.70
CA LEU A 34 -8.67 6.90 -2.85
C LEU A 34 -9.07 7.06 -4.32
N TYR A 35 -8.11 7.18 -5.24
CA TYR A 35 -8.35 7.22 -6.68
C TYR A 35 -9.15 5.98 -7.13
N LEU A 36 -8.67 4.77 -6.81
CA LEU A 36 -9.37 3.55 -7.20
C LEU A 36 -10.76 3.44 -6.58
N LYS A 37 -10.95 3.93 -5.35
CA LYS A 37 -12.26 3.96 -4.71
C LYS A 37 -13.24 4.89 -5.43
N GLN A 38 -12.78 6.08 -5.86
CA GLN A 38 -13.61 7.01 -6.63
C GLN A 38 -14.02 6.40 -7.98
N VAL A 39 -13.06 5.82 -8.72
CA VAL A 39 -13.33 5.11 -9.98
C VAL A 39 -14.36 4.00 -9.77
N HIS A 40 -14.16 3.15 -8.75
CA HIS A 40 -15.11 2.09 -8.44
C HIS A 40 -16.50 2.62 -8.09
N LEU A 41 -16.61 3.71 -7.31
CA LEU A 41 -17.90 4.31 -6.97
C LEU A 41 -18.61 4.87 -8.21
N GLN A 42 -17.88 5.53 -9.11
CA GLN A 42 -18.42 6.08 -10.36
C GLN A 42 -18.86 4.97 -11.33
N ASP A 43 -18.07 3.91 -11.46
CA ASP A 43 -18.30 2.86 -12.46
C ASP A 43 -19.31 1.79 -12.01
N THR A 44 -19.36 1.50 -10.71
CA THR A 44 -20.03 0.28 -10.19
C THR A 44 -21.25 0.58 -9.34
N LEU A 45 -21.33 1.78 -8.77
CA LEU A 45 -22.39 2.14 -7.83
C LEU A 45 -23.17 3.32 -8.38
N ASN A 46 -24.38 3.06 -8.90
CA ASN A 46 -25.43 4.08 -9.02
C ASN A 46 -25.94 4.54 -7.63
N SER A 47 -25.09 4.45 -6.59
CA SER A 47 -25.43 4.79 -5.23
C SER A 47 -25.27 6.30 -5.05
N PRO A 48 -26.33 7.03 -4.70
CA PRO A 48 -26.21 8.45 -4.42
C PRO A 48 -25.30 8.66 -3.22
N THR A 49 -24.19 9.35 -3.43
CA THR A 49 -23.35 9.89 -2.38
C THR A 49 -23.89 11.26 -1.94
N LEU A 50 -23.68 11.64 -0.68
CA LEU A 50 -24.10 12.96 -0.18
C LEU A 50 -23.51 14.11 -1.00
N ILE A 51 -22.29 13.92 -1.49
CA ILE A 51 -21.59 14.84 -2.39
C ILE A 51 -21.48 14.15 -3.76
N ALA A 52 -21.97 14.80 -4.81
CA ALA A 52 -21.93 14.27 -6.17
C ALA A 52 -20.49 14.03 -6.66
N GLY A 53 -20.31 13.03 -7.53
CA GLY A 53 -19.00 12.61 -8.05
C GLY A 53 -18.17 13.75 -8.67
N GLU A 54 -18.81 14.60 -9.47
CA GLU A 54 -18.20 15.81 -10.06
C GLU A 54 -17.63 16.81 -9.03
N LEU A 55 -18.07 16.76 -7.77
CA LEU A 55 -17.59 17.63 -6.69
C LEU A 55 -16.50 16.97 -5.84
N TRP A 56 -16.13 15.72 -6.11
CA TRP A 56 -15.04 15.08 -5.38
C TRP A 56 -13.71 15.76 -5.70
N PRO A 57 -12.83 15.90 -4.69
CA PRO A 57 -11.51 16.45 -4.94
C PRO A 57 -10.76 15.57 -5.93
N ALA A 58 -10.08 16.20 -6.89
CA ALA A 58 -9.27 15.51 -7.87
C ALA A 58 -8.28 14.58 -7.15
N PRO A 59 -8.31 13.27 -7.44
CA PRO A 59 -7.40 12.34 -6.79
C PRO A 59 -5.97 12.66 -7.22
N ARG A 60 -5.11 12.92 -6.24
CA ARG A 60 -3.68 13.09 -6.46
C ARG A 60 -3.02 11.76 -6.12
N ALA A 61 -2.81 10.93 -7.15
CA ALA A 61 -1.94 9.77 -7.00
C ALA A 61 -0.50 10.29 -6.85
N THR A 62 0.13 9.97 -5.73
CA THR A 62 1.58 10.12 -5.56
C THR A 62 2.29 8.98 -6.28
N GLU A 63 3.64 8.97 -6.28
CA GLU A 63 4.43 7.86 -6.84
C GLU A 63 4.53 6.66 -5.87
N ASP A 64 3.62 6.59 -4.88
CA ASP A 64 3.65 5.62 -3.78
C ASP A 64 2.43 4.68 -3.80
N LEU A 65 2.67 3.44 -3.36
CA LEU A 65 1.65 2.48 -2.96
C LEU A 65 1.64 2.37 -1.43
N ASP A 66 0.61 2.96 -0.80
CA ASP A 66 0.38 2.86 0.63
C ASP A 66 -0.37 1.56 0.96
N ILE A 67 0.34 0.58 1.51
CA ILE A 67 -0.22 -0.74 1.82
C ILE A 67 -0.44 -0.86 3.33
N LEU A 68 -1.69 -0.81 3.76
CA LEU A 68 -2.05 -1.03 5.15
C LEU A 68 -2.06 -2.53 5.45
N LEU A 69 -1.19 -2.92 6.36
CA LEU A 69 -1.09 -4.26 6.91
C LEU A 69 -1.88 -4.34 8.22
N ARG A 70 -2.53 -5.49 8.42
CA ARG A 70 -3.12 -5.79 9.72
C ARG A 70 -2.01 -6.05 10.74
N THR A 71 -2.28 -5.71 11.99
CA THR A 71 -1.31 -5.85 13.08
C THR A 71 -0.80 -7.28 13.21
N GLU A 72 -1.64 -8.31 13.02
CA GLU A 72 -1.21 -9.72 13.06
C GLU A 72 -0.12 -10.07 12.03
N VAL A 73 -0.04 -9.32 10.93
CA VAL A 73 1.01 -9.50 9.91
C VAL A 73 2.30 -8.84 10.38
N VAL A 74 2.21 -7.62 10.92
CA VAL A 74 3.36 -6.81 11.31
C VAL A 74 4.10 -7.42 12.50
N VAL A 75 3.37 -7.96 13.48
CA VAL A 75 3.95 -8.57 14.69
C VAL A 75 4.51 -9.98 14.46
N ASP A 76 4.28 -10.56 13.28
CA ASP A 76 4.75 -11.88 12.91
C ASP A 76 5.90 -11.76 11.90
N ALA A 77 7.14 -11.94 12.39
CA ALA A 77 8.34 -11.88 11.57
C ALA A 77 8.31 -12.86 10.39
N SER A 78 7.66 -14.02 10.54
CA SER A 78 7.54 -14.99 9.45
C SER A 78 6.67 -14.42 8.33
N ARG A 79 5.58 -13.73 8.65
CA ARG A 79 4.70 -13.08 7.65
C ARG A 79 5.34 -11.87 7.00
N MET A 80 6.01 -11.02 7.78
CA MET A 80 6.79 -9.89 7.24
C MET A 80 7.89 -10.37 6.29
N SER A 81 8.53 -11.50 6.58
CA SER A 81 9.52 -12.09 5.66
C SER A 81 8.93 -12.48 4.30
N LEU A 82 7.65 -12.86 4.24
CA LEU A 82 6.98 -13.18 2.98
C LEU A 82 6.75 -11.92 2.12
N ILE A 83 6.40 -10.80 2.76
CA ILE A 83 6.26 -9.50 2.10
C ILE A 83 7.62 -9.06 1.57
N ARG A 84 8.66 -9.13 2.42
CA ARG A 84 10.02 -8.78 2.02
C ARG A 84 10.47 -9.61 0.81
N ALA A 85 10.28 -10.92 0.86
CA ALA A 85 10.67 -11.80 -0.23
C ALA A 85 9.90 -11.53 -1.54
N ALA A 86 8.62 -11.11 -1.45
CA ALA A 86 7.86 -10.70 -2.61
C ALA A 86 8.42 -9.40 -3.22
N LEU A 87 8.69 -8.40 -2.39
CA LEU A 87 9.30 -7.13 -2.81
C LEU A 87 10.69 -7.34 -3.43
N ASP A 88 11.50 -8.25 -2.87
CA ASP A 88 12.81 -8.63 -3.41
C ASP A 88 12.69 -9.24 -4.81
N ARG A 89 11.75 -10.17 -5.02
CA ARG A 89 11.51 -10.76 -6.35
C ARG A 89 11.02 -9.75 -7.37
N LEU A 90 10.35 -8.70 -6.90
CA LEU A 90 9.92 -7.56 -7.71
C LEU A 90 10.99 -6.48 -7.85
N GLU A 91 12.22 -6.72 -7.38
CA GLU A 91 13.37 -5.81 -7.49
C GLU A 91 13.20 -4.48 -6.75
N TYR A 92 12.40 -4.48 -5.68
CA TYR A 92 12.36 -3.36 -4.75
C TYR A 92 13.53 -3.42 -3.80
N THR A 93 14.12 -2.27 -3.49
CA THR A 93 15.15 -2.11 -2.47
C THR A 93 14.58 -1.41 -1.24
N ALA A 94 15.05 -1.81 -0.06
CA ALA A 94 14.70 -1.11 1.19
C ALA A 94 15.31 0.29 1.21
N ILE A 95 14.56 1.26 1.74
CA ILE A 95 15.06 2.60 2.00
C ILE A 95 15.83 2.60 3.32
N GLU A 96 17.04 3.17 3.32
CA GLU A 96 17.89 3.30 4.50
C GLU A 96 17.18 4.09 5.61
N GLY A 97 17.21 3.56 6.84
CA GLY A 97 16.50 4.10 8.01
C GLY A 97 15.02 3.73 8.09
N ALA A 98 14.46 3.05 7.09
CA ALA A 98 13.07 2.57 7.06
C ALA A 98 12.97 1.16 6.45
N GLU A 99 13.97 0.31 6.64
CA GLU A 99 14.22 -0.91 5.87
C GLU A 99 13.11 -1.97 6.00
N TYR A 100 12.31 -1.86 7.06
CA TYR A 100 11.18 -2.76 7.32
C TYR A 100 9.85 -2.24 6.77
N MET A 101 9.77 -0.94 6.46
CA MET A 101 8.51 -0.25 6.20
C MET A 101 8.46 0.44 4.85
N GLN A 102 9.59 0.81 4.25
CA GLN A 102 9.62 1.57 3.01
C GLN A 102 10.56 0.94 1.99
N PHE A 103 10.06 0.84 0.76
CA PHE A 103 10.75 0.19 -0.35
C PHE A 103 10.62 1.02 -1.61
N VAL A 104 11.64 0.98 -2.48
CA VAL A 104 11.66 1.73 -3.73
C VAL A 104 12.08 0.82 -4.88
N LYS A 105 11.40 0.97 -6.02
CA LYS A 105 11.81 0.37 -7.30
C LYS A 105 12.14 1.49 -8.27
N GLN A 106 13.36 1.44 -8.82
CA GLN A 106 13.78 2.32 -9.90
C GLN A 106 13.18 1.84 -11.22
N LEU A 107 12.57 2.75 -11.96
CA LEU A 107 12.05 2.51 -13.29
C LEU A 107 12.88 3.31 -14.31
N GLY A 108 12.94 2.79 -15.54
CA GLY A 108 13.65 3.47 -16.63
C GLY A 108 13.19 4.93 -16.80
N GLY A 109 14.14 5.82 -17.05
CA GLY A 109 13.90 7.26 -17.22
C GLY A 109 13.85 8.05 -15.92
N GLY A 110 14.45 7.55 -14.82
CA GLY A 110 14.52 8.25 -13.54
C GLY A 110 13.20 8.27 -12.75
N ARG A 111 12.22 7.47 -13.17
CA ARG A 111 10.95 7.29 -12.46
C ARG A 111 11.13 6.31 -11.33
N ILE A 112 10.35 6.46 -10.26
CA ILE A 112 10.35 5.53 -9.14
C ILE A 112 8.94 5.07 -8.83
N VAL A 113 8.84 3.93 -8.16
CA VAL A 113 7.65 3.53 -7.41
C VAL A 113 8.08 3.21 -6.01
N LYS A 114 7.42 3.83 -5.04
CA LYS A 114 7.62 3.51 -3.63
C LYS A 114 6.48 2.61 -3.12
N VAL A 115 6.81 1.72 -2.20
CA VAL A 115 5.85 0.94 -1.43
C VAL A 115 6.06 1.29 0.02
N ASP A 116 5.05 1.90 0.63
CA ASP A 116 5.04 2.28 2.03
C ASP A 116 4.11 1.31 2.76
N LEU A 117 4.68 0.46 3.61
CA LEU A 117 3.93 -0.43 4.48
C LEU A 117 3.46 0.38 5.68
N LEU A 118 2.14 0.38 5.89
CA LEU A 118 1.49 1.09 6.98
C LEU A 118 0.91 0.08 7.96
N THR A 119 0.91 0.44 9.23
CA THR A 119 0.37 -0.39 10.30
C THR A 119 -0.98 0.18 10.74
N GLY A 120 -1.99 -0.69 10.82
CA GLY A 120 -3.28 -0.36 11.41
C GLY A 120 -3.22 -0.24 12.94
N PRO A 121 -4.35 0.05 13.60
CA PRO A 121 -4.44 0.04 15.06
C PRO A 121 -3.99 -1.30 15.66
N LEU A 122 -3.27 -1.25 16.78
CA LEU A 122 -2.69 -2.45 17.40
C LEU A 122 -3.75 -3.44 17.91
N GLY A 123 -4.96 -2.95 18.22
CA GLY A 123 -6.06 -3.78 18.69
C GLY A 123 -5.64 -4.65 19.89
N PRO A 124 -5.79 -5.98 19.82
CA PRO A 124 -5.46 -6.88 20.93
C PRO A 124 -3.96 -6.96 21.23
N PHE A 125 -3.09 -6.44 20.36
CA PHE A 125 -1.63 -6.44 20.55
C PHE A 125 -1.11 -5.16 21.20
N ALA A 126 -1.99 -4.24 21.63
CA ALA A 126 -1.58 -2.96 22.22
C ALA A 126 -0.69 -3.13 23.47
N ASP A 127 -0.96 -4.17 24.27
CA ASP A 127 -0.22 -4.48 25.50
C ASP A 127 0.82 -5.61 25.31
N ASP A 128 1.08 -6.06 24.08
CA ASP A 128 2.06 -7.12 23.82
C ASP A 128 3.49 -6.56 23.95
N PRO A 129 4.31 -7.05 24.91
CA PRO A 129 5.65 -6.50 25.16
C PRO A 129 6.63 -6.70 24.01
N ARG A 130 6.29 -7.53 23.02
CA ARG A 130 7.09 -7.72 21.80
C ARG A 130 6.83 -6.63 20.76
N VAL A 131 5.73 -5.89 20.89
CA VAL A 131 5.36 -4.80 19.99
C VAL A 131 6.02 -3.52 20.47
N LYS A 132 6.92 -2.99 19.65
CA LYS A 132 7.50 -1.65 19.88
C LYS A 132 6.74 -0.64 19.05
N VAL A 133 6.09 0.29 19.73
CA VAL A 133 5.50 1.47 19.09
C VAL A 133 6.59 2.53 18.99
N ASP A 134 6.71 3.14 17.83
CA ASP A 134 7.59 4.29 17.66
C ASP A 134 6.89 5.53 18.24
N ASP A 135 7.51 6.14 19.27
CA ASP A 135 6.98 7.32 19.97
C ASP A 135 6.93 8.59 19.09
N ARG A 136 7.42 8.52 17.84
CA ARG A 136 7.38 9.64 16.87
C ARG A 136 6.01 9.82 16.20
N ARG A 137 4.96 9.11 16.63
CA ARG A 137 3.59 9.25 16.14
C ARG A 137 2.74 10.14 17.05
#